data_AF-A0A5E6ZDG0-F1
#
_entry.id   AF-A0A5E6ZDG0-F1
#
_cell.length_a   1.000
_cell.length_b   1.000
_cell.length_c   1.000
_cell.angle_alpha   90.00
_cell.angle_beta   90.00
_cell.angle_gamma   90.00
#
_symmetry.space_group_name_H-M   'P 1'
#
loop_
_entity.id
_entity.type
_entity.pdbx_description
1 polymer ?
#
loop_
_entity_poly.entity_id
_entity_poly.type
_entity_poly.pdbx_seq_one_letter_code
_entity_poly.pdbx_strand_id
1 'polypeptide(L)'
;MALPPPIDLLPPPALPTDAEDVFDAKAGASLTAQAAMVPQINAAIAFINDTAVDASEAIEASATAVAAKNDAQASAVNAAASAAAAEGAGGVSGNLATVYAAVLAFS
;
A
#
# COMPACT_ATOMS: atom_id res chain seq x y z
N MET A 1 12.30 9.92 -1.16
CA MET A 1 11.88 9.59 0.21
C MET A 1 12.59 10.54 1.14
N ALA A 2 11.89 11.12 2.11
CA ALA A 2 12.53 11.94 3.13
C ALA A 2 13.49 11.06 3.96
N LEU A 3 14.60 11.64 4.39
CA LEU A 3 15.55 10.96 5.28
C LEU A 3 15.07 11.09 6.73
N PRO A 4 15.32 10.09 7.59
CA PRO A 4 14.97 10.20 9.00
C PRO A 4 15.75 11.36 9.64
N PRO A 5 15.17 12.05 10.64
CA PRO A 5 15.88 13.07 11.38
C PRO A 5 17.09 12.45 12.10
N PRO A 6 18.24 13.14 12.12
CA PRO A 6 19.46 12.61 12.73
C PRO A 6 19.36 12.56 14.25
N ILE A 7 20.12 11.65 14.85
CA ILE A 7 20.39 11.61 16.29
C ILE A 7 21.88 11.85 16.48
N ASP A 8 22.22 12.83 17.30
CA ASP A 8 23.60 13.17 17.57
C ASP A 8 24.27 12.10 18.44
N LEU A 9 25.57 11.91 18.20
CA LEU A 9 26.37 11.02 19.03
C LEU A 9 26.62 11.67 20.39
N LEU A 10 26.58 10.84 21.43
CA LEU A 10 26.96 11.28 22.76
C LEU A 10 28.45 11.65 22.81
N PRO A 11 28.81 12.67 23.61
CA PRO A 11 30.20 12.96 23.90
C PRO A 11 30.84 11.79 24.66
N PRO A 12 32.18 11.69 24.67
CA PRO A 12 32.88 10.68 25.45
C PRO A 12 32.48 10.74 26.92
N PRO A 13 32.22 9.58 27.56
CA PRO A 13 31.86 9.57 28.97
C PRO A 13 33.03 9.96 29.85
N ALA A 14 32.72 10.44 31.05
CA ALA A 14 33.70 10.61 32.11
C ALA A 14 34.28 9.24 32.52
N LEU A 15 35.60 9.15 32.69
CA LEU A 15 36.28 7.94 33.11
C LEU A 15 36.67 8.05 34.59
N PRO A 16 36.64 6.95 35.37
CA PRO A 16 37.10 6.97 36.77
C PRO A 16 38.57 7.34 36.97
N THR A 17 39.36 7.34 35.89
CA THR A 17 40.78 7.73 35.88
C THR A 17 41.00 9.18 35.46
N ASP A 18 39.95 9.90 35.05
CA ASP A 18 40.06 11.33 34.74
C ASP A 18 40.38 12.12 36.02
N ALA A 19 41.07 13.24 35.87
CA ALA A 19 41.14 14.23 36.95
C ALA A 19 39.72 14.75 37.27
N GLU A 20 39.45 15.09 38.53
CA GLU A 20 38.11 15.48 38.99
C GLU A 20 37.46 16.59 38.16
N ASP A 21 38.22 17.61 37.77
CA ASP A 21 37.75 18.71 36.92
C ASP A 21 37.35 18.24 35.51
N VAL A 22 38.12 17.32 34.94
CA VAL A 22 37.83 16.68 33.65
C VAL A 22 36.63 15.74 33.75
N PHE A 23 36.54 14.98 34.84
CA PHE A 23 35.41 14.10 35.10
C PHE A 23 34.12 14.89 35.15
N ASP A 24 34.06 15.94 35.97
CA ASP A 24 32.88 16.80 36.13
C ASP A 24 32.46 17.45 34.81
N ALA A 25 33.44 17.95 34.04
CA ALA A 25 33.17 18.54 32.73
C ALA A 25 32.56 17.53 31.74
N LYS A 26 33.13 16.32 31.66
CA LYS A 26 32.62 15.24 30.78
C LYS A 26 31.27 14.70 31.25
N ALA A 27 31.06 14.58 32.56
CA ALA A 27 29.81 14.14 33.15
C ALA A 27 28.68 15.13 32.86
N GLY A 28 28.94 16.44 33.04
CA GLY A 28 28.02 17.51 32.68
C GLY A 28 27.69 17.51 31.19
N ALA A 29 28.70 17.42 30.33
CA ALA A 29 28.51 17.36 28.88
C ALA A 29 27.67 16.13 28.45
N SER A 30 27.93 14.96 29.06
CA SER A 30 27.18 13.73 28.80
C SER A 30 25.71 13.88 29.19
N LEU A 31 25.44 14.46 30.37
CA LEU A 31 24.07 14.68 30.84
C LEU A 31 23.32 15.66 29.94
N THR A 32 23.95 16.78 29.56
CA THR A 32 23.34 17.76 28.64
C THR A 32 23.07 17.15 27.27
N ALA A 33 24.00 16.37 26.71
CA ALA A 33 23.81 15.71 25.43
C ALA A 33 22.67 14.66 25.47
N GLN A 34 22.59 13.87 26.54
CA GLN A 34 21.50 12.90 26.72
C GLN A 34 20.13 13.60 26.82
N ALA A 35 20.06 14.74 27.53
CA ALA A 35 18.83 15.53 27.59
C ALA A 35 18.43 16.08 26.20
N ALA A 36 19.41 16.51 25.40
CA ALA A 36 19.19 16.98 24.04
C ALA A 36 18.78 15.86 23.05
N MET A 37 19.17 14.62 23.30
CA MET A 37 18.74 13.47 22.49
C MET A 37 17.25 13.13 22.64
N VAL A 38 16.61 13.47 23.76
CA VAL A 38 15.19 13.13 23.97
C VAL A 38 14.28 13.74 22.88
N PRO A 39 14.35 15.06 22.58
CA PRO A 39 13.66 15.64 21.44
C PRO A 39 13.99 14.97 20.09
N GLN A 40 15.26 14.60 19.87
CA GLN A 40 15.70 13.96 18.62
C GLN A 40 15.07 12.58 18.44
N ILE A 41 15.03 11.77 19.52
CA ILE A 41 14.36 10.47 19.55
C ILE A 41 12.86 10.64 19.29
N ASN A 42 12.21 11.63 19.92
CA ASN A 42 10.79 11.89 19.70
C ASN A 42 10.50 12.26 18.24
N ALA A 43 11.36 13.08 17.62
CA ALA A 43 11.25 13.42 16.20
C ALA A 43 11.44 12.19 15.29
N ALA A 44 12.39 11.32 15.62
CA ALA A 44 12.61 10.07 14.88
C ALA A 44 11.40 9.12 14.98
N ILE A 45 10.80 9.00 16.17
CA ILE A 45 9.59 8.19 16.39
C ILE A 45 8.42 8.76 15.57
N ALA A 46 8.22 10.08 15.59
CA ALA A 46 7.17 10.72 14.80
C ALA A 46 7.35 10.44 13.30
N PHE A 47 8.57 10.60 12.78
CA PHE A 47 8.90 10.28 11.39
C PHE A 47 8.57 8.82 11.02
N ILE A 48 8.90 7.86 11.89
CA ILE A 48 8.59 6.44 11.68
C ILE A 48 7.08 6.22 11.61
N ASN A 49 6.32 6.82 12.52
CA ASN A 49 4.87 6.69 12.56
C ASN A 49 4.22 7.25 11.29
N ASP A 50 4.61 8.46 10.88
CA ASP A 50 4.07 9.10 9.67
C ASP A 50 4.40 8.25 8.43
N THR A 51 5.64 7.77 8.31
CA THR A 51 6.05 6.91 7.19
C THR A 51 5.27 5.59 7.16
N ALA A 52 4.96 5.01 8.32
CA ALA A 52 4.18 3.79 8.41
C ALA A 52 2.71 4.01 8.01
N VAL A 53 2.12 5.15 8.41
CA VAL A 53 0.76 5.54 8.00
C VAL A 53 0.69 5.73 6.49
N ASP A 54 1.61 6.52 5.91
CA ASP A 54 1.67 6.75 4.46
C ASP A 54 1.77 5.44 3.67
N ALA A 55 2.61 4.51 4.16
CA ALA A 55 2.75 3.20 3.53
C ALA A 55 1.46 2.37 3.62
N SER A 56 0.78 2.39 4.77
CA SER A 56 -0.49 1.68 4.96
C SER A 56 -1.58 2.22 4.03
N GLU A 57 -1.74 3.55 3.96
CA GLU A 57 -2.71 4.20 3.08
C GLU A 57 -2.45 3.87 1.60
N ALA A 58 -1.19 3.87 1.18
CA ALA A 58 -0.81 3.49 -0.18
C ALA A 58 -1.17 2.03 -0.50
N ILE A 59 -0.98 1.12 0.46
CA ILE A 59 -1.36 -0.29 0.31
C ILE A 59 -2.89 -0.43 0.20
N GLU A 60 -3.65 0.24 1.05
CA GLU A 60 -5.12 0.21 1.02
C GLU A 60 -5.66 0.78 -0.30
N ALA A 61 -5.15 1.93 -0.75
CA ALA A 61 -5.53 2.53 -2.03
C ALA A 61 -5.25 1.59 -3.20
N SER A 62 -4.09 0.91 -3.17
CA SER A 62 -3.74 -0.10 -4.18
C SER A 62 -4.70 -1.29 -4.15
N ALA A 63 -5.04 -1.80 -2.96
CA ALA A 63 -5.99 -2.89 -2.81
C ALA A 63 -7.38 -2.53 -3.34
N THR A 64 -7.89 -1.33 -3.04
CA THR A 64 -9.15 -0.81 -3.58
C THR A 64 -9.11 -0.71 -5.11
N ALA A 65 -8.02 -0.20 -5.68
CA ALA A 65 -7.87 -0.10 -7.13
C ALA A 65 -7.86 -1.47 -7.83
N VAL A 66 -7.21 -2.47 -7.22
CA VAL A 66 -7.21 -3.85 -7.73
C VAL A 66 -8.61 -4.45 -7.66
N ALA A 67 -9.33 -4.27 -6.56
CA ALA A 67 -10.71 -4.74 -6.42
C ALA A 67 -11.64 -4.14 -7.50
N ALA A 68 -11.59 -2.82 -7.68
CA ALA A 68 -12.39 -2.14 -8.70
C ALA A 68 -12.09 -2.64 -10.12
N LYS A 69 -10.81 -2.92 -10.42
CA LYS A 69 -10.40 -3.50 -11.71
C LYS A 69 -10.97 -4.90 -11.89
N ASN A 70 -10.94 -5.74 -10.86
CA ASN A 70 -11.48 -7.09 -10.91
C ASN A 70 -13.00 -7.08 -11.13
N ASP A 71 -13.74 -6.19 -10.47
CA ASP A 71 -15.19 -6.05 -10.63
C ASP A 71 -15.56 -5.58 -12.06
N ALA A 72 -14.81 -4.62 -12.60
CA ALA A 72 -14.97 -4.16 -13.98
C ALA A 72 -14.70 -5.29 -14.97
N GLN A 73 -13.65 -6.09 -14.74
CA GLN A 73 -13.32 -7.24 -15.58
C GLN A 73 -14.40 -8.33 -15.52
N ALA A 74 -14.90 -8.66 -14.33
CA ALA A 74 -15.98 -9.63 -14.16
C ALA A 74 -17.26 -9.16 -14.89
N SER A 75 -17.59 -7.88 -14.79
CA SER A 75 -18.74 -7.29 -15.49
C SER A 75 -18.57 -7.37 -17.02
N ALA A 76 -17.38 -7.05 -17.53
CA ALA A 76 -17.09 -7.15 -18.96
C ALA A 76 -17.18 -8.59 -19.48
N VAL A 77 -16.66 -9.56 -18.71
CA VAL A 77 -16.75 -10.99 -19.04
C VAL A 77 -18.21 -11.46 -19.05
N ASN A 78 -19.01 -11.07 -18.05
CA ASN A 78 -20.43 -11.42 -17.97
C ASN A 78 -21.24 -10.82 -19.13
N ALA A 79 -20.94 -9.57 -19.51
CA ALA A 79 -21.57 -8.93 -20.66
C ALA A 79 -21.21 -9.65 -21.97
N ALA A 80 -19.94 -10.01 -22.17
CA ALA A 80 -19.50 -10.77 -23.33
C ALA A 80 -20.15 -12.17 -23.40
N ALA A 81 -20.21 -12.87 -22.27
CA ALA A 81 -20.88 -14.17 -22.18
C ALA A 81 -22.39 -14.07 -22.51
N SER A 82 -23.05 -13.01 -22.02
CA SER A 82 -24.47 -12.75 -22.28
C SER A 82 -24.74 -12.43 -23.76
N ALA A 83 -23.86 -11.64 -24.39
CA ALA A 83 -23.93 -11.35 -25.83
C ALA A 83 -23.77 -12.62 -26.67
N ALA A 84 -22.77 -13.45 -26.36
CA ALA A 84 -22.56 -14.73 -27.04
C ALA A 84 -23.76 -15.70 -26.89
N ALA A 85 -24.37 -15.75 -25.69
CA ALA A 85 -25.57 -16.55 -25.46
C ALA A 85 -26.78 -16.06 -26.28
N ALA A 86 -26.95 -14.74 -26.42
CA ALA A 86 -28.02 -14.16 -27.22
C ALA A 86 -27.85 -14.48 -28.73
N GLU A 87 -26.62 -14.41 -29.24
CA GLU A 87 -26.31 -14.81 -30.63
C GLU A 87 -26.61 -16.30 -30.88
N GLY A 88 -26.22 -17.17 -29.94
CA GLY A 88 -26.50 -18.61 -30.03
C GLY A 88 -28.01 -18.93 -30.02
N ALA A 89 -28.81 -18.21 -29.22
CA ALA A 89 -30.26 -18.39 -29.17
C ALA A 89 -30.96 -17.92 -30.45
N GLY A 90 -30.58 -16.74 -30.97
CA GLY A 90 -31.15 -16.19 -32.21
C GLY A 90 -30.86 -17.04 -33.45
N GLY A 91 -29.66 -17.62 -33.52
CA GLY A 91 -29.26 -18.52 -34.61
C GLY A 91 -30.08 -19.81 -34.68
N VAL A 92 -30.39 -20.41 -33.53
CA VAL A 92 -31.16 -21.67 -33.47
C VAL A 92 -32.63 -21.42 -33.83
N SER A 93 -33.25 -20.35 -33.34
CA SER A 93 -34.66 -20.02 -33.65
C SER A 93 -34.89 -19.69 -35.12
N GLY A 94 -33.99 -18.91 -35.74
CA GLY A 94 -34.07 -18.59 -37.17
C GLY A 94 -33.90 -19.83 -38.06
N ASN A 95 -33.01 -20.74 -37.68
CA ASN A 95 -32.78 -21.97 -38.43
C ASN A 95 -33.98 -22.94 -38.32
N LEU A 96 -34.61 -23.06 -37.14
CA LEU A 96 -35.81 -23.88 -36.95
C LEU A 96 -37.01 -23.35 -37.76
N ALA A 97 -37.22 -22.03 -37.79
CA ALA A 97 -38.28 -21.41 -38.58
C ALA A 97 -38.07 -21.64 -40.09
N THR A 98 -36.83 -21.57 -40.56
CA THR A 98 -36.47 -21.82 -41.96
C THR A 98 -36.66 -23.30 -42.33
N VAL A 99 -36.26 -24.22 -41.45
CA VAL A 99 -36.49 -25.66 -41.64
C VAL A 99 -37.98 -25.98 -41.65
N TYR A 100 -38.76 -25.38 -40.75
CA TYR A 100 -40.21 -25.59 -40.69
C TYR A 100 -40.94 -25.05 -41.93
N ALA A 101 -40.55 -23.85 -42.39
CA ALA A 101 -41.07 -23.28 -43.63
C ALA A 101 -40.69 -24.11 -44.87
N ALA A 102 -39.45 -24.64 -44.90
CA ALA A 102 -39.01 -25.54 -45.98
C ALA A 102 -39.82 -26.85 -45.98
N VAL A 103 -40.03 -27.48 -44.82
CA VAL A 103 -40.82 -28.72 -44.71
C VAL A 103 -42.27 -28.52 -45.18
N LEU A 104 -42.92 -27.41 -44.78
CA LEU A 104 -44.27 -27.08 -45.23
C LEU A 104 -44.36 -26.79 -46.73
N ALA A 105 -43.31 -26.23 -47.35
CA ALA A 105 -43.30 -25.95 -48.78
C ALA A 105 -43.18 -27.20 -49.67
N PHE A 106 -42.76 -28.34 -49.09
CA PHE A 106 -42.70 -29.64 -49.76
C PHE A 106 -43.81 -30.61 -49.32
N SER A 107 -44.78 -30.14 -48.52
CA SER A 107 -45.99 -30.88 -48.10
C SER A 107 -47.17 -30.56 -49.01
#